data_AF-A5Y5A9-F1
#
_entry.id   AF-A5Y5A9-F1
#
_cell.length_a   1.000
_cell.length_b   1.000
_cell.length_c   1.000
_cell.angle_alpha   90.00
_cell.angle_beta   90.00
_cell.angle_gamma   90.00
#
_symmetry.space_group_name_H-M   'P 1'
#
loop_
_entity.id
_entity.type
_entity.pdbx_description
1 polymer ?
#
loop_
_entity_poly.entity_id
_entity_poly.type
_entity_poly.pdbx_seq_one_letter_code
_entity_poly.pdbx_strand_id
1 'polypeptide(L)' 'GSATDPQSVHARARREKIAERLRKLQHLIPNGGKVDIVTMLDEAVHYVQFLKRQVTLLKSDEYWMYA' A
#
# COMPACT_ATOMS: atom_id res chain seq x y z
N GLY A 1 3.64 -17.37 30.07
CA GLY A 1 2.69 -17.12 28.98
C GLY A 1 2.93 -18.16 27.89
N SER A 2 2.05 -19.15 27.78
CA SER A 2 2.15 -20.18 26.74
C SER A 2 1.76 -19.58 25.38
N ALA A 3 2.38 -20.03 24.29
CA ALA A 3 2.01 -19.66 22.92
C ALA A 3 0.58 -20.11 22.51
N THR A 4 -0.09 -20.85 23.39
CA THR A 4 -1.48 -21.32 23.26
C THR A 4 -2.48 -20.49 24.07
N ASP A 5 -2.02 -19.48 24.81
CA ASP A 5 -2.92 -18.57 25.51
C ASP A 5 -3.80 -17.80 24.49
N PRO A 6 -5.12 -17.65 24.71
CA PRO A 6 -6.02 -16.99 23.77
C PRO A 6 -5.55 -15.59 23.34
N GLN A 7 -4.99 -14.80 24.25
CA GLN A 7 -4.47 -13.48 23.96
C GLN A 7 -3.28 -13.54 23.00
N SER A 8 -2.40 -14.53 23.16
CA SER A 8 -1.26 -14.76 22.26
C SER A 8 -1.69 -15.18 20.85
N VAL A 9 -2.75 -15.99 20.74
CA VAL A 9 -3.36 -16.41 19.47
C VAL A 9 -3.98 -15.21 18.75
N HIS A 10 -4.76 -14.39 19.46
CA HIS A 10 -5.32 -13.15 18.90
C HIS A 10 -4.23 -12.18 18.43
N ALA A 11 -3.17 -12.00 19.21
CA ALA A 11 -2.04 -11.16 18.83
C ALA A 11 -1.31 -11.68 17.58
N ARG A 12 -1.20 -13.00 17.42
CA ARG A 12 -0.63 -13.64 16.22
C ARG A 12 -1.51 -13.40 14.99
N ALA A 13 -2.81 -13.67 15.09
CA ALA A 13 -3.74 -13.46 13.98
C ALA A 13 -3.75 -11.99 13.50
N ARG A 14 -3.64 -11.03 14.43
CA ARG A 14 -3.48 -9.61 14.07
C ARG A 14 -2.19 -9.34 13.29
N ARG A 15 -1.05 -9.89 13.73
CA ARG A 15 0.24 -9.73 13.05
C ARG A 15 0.22 -10.35 11.65
N GLU A 16 -0.37 -11.54 11.50
CA GLU A 16 -0.52 -12.20 10.20
C GLU A 16 -1.37 -11.37 9.24
N LYS A 17 -2.49 -10.81 9.70
CA LYS A 17 -3.33 -9.91 8.89
C LYS A 17 -2.59 -8.64 8.46
N ILE A 18 -1.76 -8.07 9.33
CA ILE A 18 -0.93 -6.89 8.99
C ILE A 18 0.13 -7.27 7.96
N ALA A 19 0.85 -8.36 8.17
CA ALA A 19 1.88 -8.84 7.24
C ALA A 19 1.32 -9.08 5.84
N GLU A 20 0.12 -9.68 5.75
CA GLU A 20 -0.54 -9.91 4.47
C GLU A 20 -0.91 -8.61 3.75
N ARG A 21 -1.39 -7.60 4.49
CA ARG A 21 -1.66 -6.27 3.91
C ARG A 21 -0.38 -5.58 3.44
N LEU A 22 0.72 -5.69 4.19
CA LEU A 22 2.02 -5.14 3.80
C LEU A 22 2.55 -5.82 2.53
N ARG A 23 2.46 -7.14 2.41
CA ARG A 23 2.84 -7.86 1.18
C ARG A 23 2.04 -7.39 -0.02
N LYS A 24 0.73 -7.23 0.11
CA LYS A 24 -0.10 -6.70 -0.99
C LYS A 24 0.34 -5.29 -1.38
N LEU A 25 0.62 -4.42 -0.41
CA LEU A 25 1.11 -3.08 -0.66
C LEU A 25 2.46 -3.08 -1.41
N GLN A 26 3.40 -3.94 -1.03
CA GLN A 26 4.71 -4.06 -1.69
C GLN A 26 4.62 -4.28 -3.21
N HIS A 27 3.61 -5.01 -3.68
CA HIS A 27 3.40 -5.29 -5.11
C HIS A 27 2.67 -4.17 -5.84
N LEU A 28 1.99 -3.28 -5.12
CA LEU A 28 1.22 -2.17 -5.70
C LEU A 28 2.05 -0.89 -5.82
N ILE A 29 3.06 -0.72 -4.97
CA ILE A 29 3.89 0.49 -4.96
C ILE A 29 5.11 0.28 -5.85
N PRO A 30 5.46 1.24 -6.74
CA PRO A 30 6.70 1.20 -7.50
C PRO A 30 7.89 1.03 -6.55
N ASN A 31 8.76 0.06 -6.82
CA ASN A 31 9.90 -0.29 -5.95
C ASN A 31 9.54 -0.72 -4.50
N GLY A 32 8.28 -0.99 -4.17
CA GLY A 32 7.85 -1.31 -2.80
C GLY A 32 8.52 -2.54 -2.17
N GLY A 33 8.99 -3.49 -2.97
CA GLY A 33 9.77 -4.64 -2.50
C GLY A 33 11.27 -4.37 -2.26
N LYS A 34 11.77 -3.19 -2.59
CA LYS A 34 13.20 -2.81 -2.51
C LYS A 34 13.51 -1.82 -1.39
N VAL A 35 12.47 -1.35 -0.68
CA VAL A 35 12.58 -0.33 0.39
C VAL A 35 12.06 -0.89 1.71
N ASP A 36 12.42 -0.26 2.82
CA ASP A 36 11.90 -0.65 4.14
C ASP A 36 10.40 -0.29 4.29
N ILE A 37 9.76 -0.77 5.36
CA ILE A 37 8.32 -0.58 5.57
C ILE A 37 7.96 0.90 5.74
N VAL A 38 8.80 1.71 6.40
CA VAL A 38 8.51 3.12 6.63
C VAL A 38 8.55 3.87 5.31
N THR A 39 9.60 3.66 4.52
CA THR A 39 9.71 4.23 3.17
C THR A 39 8.59 3.75 2.26
N MET A 40 8.24 2.46 2.26
CA MET A 40 7.13 1.94 1.45
C MET A 40 5.80 2.61 1.79
N LEU A 41 5.52 2.85 3.07
CA LEU A 41 4.28 3.50 3.50
C LEU A 41 4.23 4.97 3.05
N ASP A 42 5.36 5.68 3.08
CA ASP A 42 5.46 7.06 2.59
C ASP A 42 5.32 7.13 1.06
N GLU A 43 6.03 6.25 0.34
CA GLU A 43 5.90 6.10 -1.11
C GLU A 43 4.47 5.72 -1.53
N ALA A 44 3.75 4.94 -0.72
CA ALA A 44 2.36 4.61 -0.99
C ALA A 44 1.46 5.86 -0.98
N VAL A 45 1.67 6.78 -0.03
CA VAL A 45 0.93 8.04 0.02
C VAL A 45 1.22 8.88 -1.23
N HIS A 46 2.50 9.02 -1.59
CA HIS A 46 2.92 9.73 -2.79
C HIS A 46 2.35 9.11 -4.06
N TYR A 47 2.34 7.77 -4.17
CA TYR A 47 1.84 7.06 -5.33
C TYR A 47 0.33 7.22 -5.50
N VAL A 48 -0.45 7.19 -4.42
CA VAL A 48 -1.90 7.48 -4.47
C VAL A 48 -2.16 8.92 -4.93
N GLN A 49 -1.39 9.90 -4.46
CA GLN A 49 -1.53 11.28 -4.92
C GLN A 49 -1.16 11.43 -6.41
N PHE A 50 -0.11 10.74 -6.84
CA PHE A 50 0.30 10.69 -8.25
C PHE A 50 -0.81 10.10 -9.13
N LEU A 51 -1.36 8.94 -8.76
CA LEU A 51 -2.45 8.30 -9.51
C LEU A 51 -3.69 9.20 -9.59
N LYS A 52 -4.06 9.90 -8.50
CA LYS A 52 -5.16 10.87 -8.52
C LYS A 52 -4.91 11.99 -9.54
N ARG A 53 -3.70 12.55 -9.60
CA ARG A 53 -3.34 13.57 -10.59
C ARG A 53 -3.43 13.04 -12.02
N GLN A 54 -2.93 11.82 -12.26
CA GLN A 54 -3.01 11.19 -13.59
C GLN A 54 -4.47 10.97 -14.03
N VAL A 55 -5.34 10.52 -13.13
CA VAL A 55 -6.76 10.36 -13.43
C VAL A 55 -7.43 11.70 -13.72
N THR A 56 -7.11 12.76 -12.97
CA THR A 56 -7.63 14.11 -13.26
C THR A 56 -7.18 14.59 -14.65
N LEU A 57 -5.91 14.39 -14.99
CA LEU A 57 -5.34 14.79 -16.26
C LEU A 57 -5.97 14.04 -17.44
N LEU A 58 -6.14 12.72 -17.33
CA LEU A 58 -6.77 11.90 -18.37
C LEU A 58 -8.26 12.19 -18.54
N LYS A 59 -8.89 12.81 -17.55
CA LYS A 59 -10.30 13.21 -17.58
C LYS A 59 -10.51 14.66 -18.01
N SER A 60 -9.46 15.48 -18.07
CA SER A 60 -9.62 16.86 -18.55
C SER A 60 -9.77 16.87 -20.06
N ASP A 61 -10.67 17.73 -20.56
CA ASP A 61 -10.93 17.90 -22.00
C ASP A 61 -9.67 18.30 -22.78
N GLU A 62 -8.66 18.85 -22.09
CA GLU A 62 -7.37 19.23 -22.64
C GLU A 62 -6.61 18.04 -23.26
N TYR A 63 -6.74 16.81 -22.74
CA TYR A 63 -6.10 15.63 -23.33
C TYR A 63 -6.82 15.11 -24.58
N TRP A 64 -8.13 15.33 -24.70
CA TRP A 64 -8.92 14.96 -25.89
C TRP A 64 -8.88 16.01 -26.99
N MET A 65 -8.46 17.25 -26.71
CA MET A 65 -8.31 18.28 -27.74
C MET A 65 -7.05 18.12 -28.61
N TYR A 66 -6.07 17.31 -28.17
CA TYR A 66 -4.81 17.08 -28.90
C TYR A 66 -4.62 15.61 -29.36
N ALA A 67 -5.65 14.76 -29.18
CA ALA A 67 -5.70 13.38 -29.68
C ALA A 67 -6.75 13.27 -30.80
#